data_AF-A0A9E3EMN4-F1
#
_entry.id   AF-A0A9E3EMN4-F1
#
_cell.length_a   1.000
_cell.length_b   1.000
_cell.length_c   1.000
_cell.angle_alpha   90.00
_cell.angle_beta   90.00
_cell.angle_gamma   90.00
#
_symmetry.space_group_name_H-M   'P 1'
#
loop_
_entity.id
_entity.type
_entity.pdbx_description
1 polymer ?
#
loop_
_entity_poly.entity_id
_entity_poly.type
_entity_poly.pdbx_seq_one_letter_code
_entity_poly.pdbx_strand_id
1 'polypeptide(L)'
;MKQRSIAIILLVLALLLVLIIPILAFTPAGAQVTASLSSPAPSPTPVPFIPTPMPTPRPVLTVRGATPALSAPASFLVDMDTGNILENVNGYKPLPMASTTKIMTALIAIQSGNLNQPITVTQAELNQVPTDASSADLVAGETFTLKQLLYALMLPSGDDAALVIADAVGGNTDHFVTLMNLFAERLHLFQTHYDNPHGLNLAGDQNHYTSAADLARLAEYAMRIPFFAQVVQTEIYNLPATAGHRAHKWDTTNTLLISYPGMAGIKTGHTDAAGWCLAFAAIQAGHHLLGVVLDDPTQAKRDKDVTTLLNWGFALPMLPPFRQ
;
A
#
# COMPACT_ATOMS: atom_id res chain seq x y z
N MET A 1 -43.44 -7.34 -11.11
CA MET A 1 -44.37 -6.55 -10.26
C MET A 1 -43.74 -5.32 -9.58
N LYS A 2 -42.45 -5.35 -9.17
CA LYS A 2 -41.81 -4.22 -8.46
C LYS A 2 -41.66 -2.92 -9.28
N GLN A 3 -41.28 -2.99 -10.56
CA GLN A 3 -41.05 -1.78 -11.38
C GLN A 3 -42.32 -0.98 -11.74
N ARG A 4 -43.44 -1.66 -12.00
CA ARG A 4 -44.73 -0.99 -12.30
C ARG A 4 -45.27 -0.23 -11.08
N SER A 5 -45.00 -0.73 -9.88
CA SER A 5 -45.44 -0.11 -8.62
C SER A 5 -44.67 1.19 -8.35
N ILE A 6 -43.36 1.22 -8.63
CA ILE A 6 -42.52 2.42 -8.46
C ILE A 6 -42.95 3.52 -9.45
N ALA A 7 -43.21 3.17 -10.71
CA ALA A 7 -43.66 4.14 -11.72
C ALA A 7 -45.00 4.81 -11.35
N ILE A 8 -45.94 4.04 -10.79
CA ILE A 8 -47.24 4.57 -10.34
C ILE A 8 -47.05 5.50 -9.13
N ILE A 9 -46.20 5.13 -8.16
CA ILE A 9 -45.92 5.98 -7.00
C ILE A 9 -45.30 7.32 -7.42
N LEU A 10 -44.34 7.30 -8.34
CA LEU A 10 -43.70 8.52 -8.85
C LEU A 10 -44.69 9.40 -9.62
N LEU A 11 -45.57 8.80 -10.43
CA LEU A 11 -46.61 9.53 -11.15
C LEU A 11 -47.61 10.21 -10.19
N VAL A 12 -48.03 9.51 -9.13
CA VAL A 12 -48.93 10.05 -8.11
C VAL A 12 -48.26 11.18 -7.31
N LEU A 13 -46.98 11.05 -6.96
CA LEU A 13 -46.20 12.11 -6.31
C LEU A 13 -46.07 13.36 -7.19
N ALA A 14 -45.80 13.17 -8.49
CA ALA A 14 -45.72 14.28 -9.45
C ALA A 14 -47.07 15.00 -9.59
N LEU A 15 -48.17 14.26 -9.69
CA LEU A 15 -49.52 14.83 -9.74
C LEU A 15 -49.89 15.56 -8.45
N LEU A 16 -49.52 15.03 -7.28
CA LEU A 16 -49.71 15.70 -5.99
C LEU A 16 -48.94 17.01 -5.92
N LEU A 17 -47.68 17.04 -6.37
CA LEU A 17 -46.89 18.29 -6.43
C LEU A 17 -47.54 19.34 -7.34
N VAL A 18 -48.02 18.95 -8.53
CA VAL A 18 -48.68 19.88 -9.47
C VAL A 18 -49.98 20.45 -8.91
N LEU A 19 -50.72 19.69 -8.10
CA LEU A 19 -51.96 20.15 -7.46
C LEU A 19 -51.72 20.98 -6.20
N ILE A 20 -50.69 20.67 -5.41
CA ILE A 20 -50.42 21.32 -4.12
C ILE A 20 -49.70 22.68 -4.30
N ILE A 21 -48.80 22.80 -5.27
CA ILE A 21 -48.02 24.02 -5.53
C ILE A 21 -48.90 25.26 -5.80
N PRO A 22 -49.94 25.21 -6.67
CA PRO A 22 -50.81 26.37 -6.88
C PRO A 22 -51.65 26.70 -5.64
N ILE A 23 -52.02 25.71 -4.81
CA ILE A 23 -52.80 25.95 -3.58
C ILE A 23 -51.94 26.67 -2.54
N LEU A 24 -50.66 26.29 -2.38
CA LEU A 24 -49.75 27.00 -1.47
C LEU A 24 -49.53 28.46 -1.90
N ALA A 25 -49.40 28.72 -3.21
CA ALA A 25 -49.15 30.07 -3.73
C ALA A 25 -50.23 31.12 -3.37
N PHE A 26 -51.47 30.69 -3.07
CA PHE A 26 -52.58 31.59 -2.67
C PHE A 26 -52.87 31.56 -1.16
N THR A 27 -52.05 30.90 -0.36
CA THR A 27 -52.14 30.96 1.11
C THR A 27 -51.20 32.04 1.69
N PRO A 28 -51.51 32.63 2.86
CA PRO A 28 -50.61 33.54 3.55
C PRO A 28 -49.21 32.95 3.80
N ALA A 29 -49.13 31.62 4.00
CA ALA A 29 -47.87 30.90 4.17
C ALA A 29 -47.05 30.85 2.87
N GLY A 30 -47.66 30.56 1.71
CA GLY A 30 -46.94 30.57 0.43
C GLY A 30 -46.56 31.97 -0.06
N ALA A 31 -47.31 33.01 0.34
CA ALA A 31 -46.91 34.40 0.11
C ALA A 31 -45.61 34.77 0.86
N GLN A 32 -45.39 34.22 2.06
CA GLN A 32 -44.13 34.42 2.79
C GLN A 32 -42.95 33.64 2.19
N VAL A 33 -43.20 32.44 1.66
CA VAL A 33 -42.18 31.64 0.97
C VAL A 33 -41.79 32.28 -0.36
N THR A 34 -42.74 32.83 -1.11
CA THR A 34 -42.44 33.55 -2.37
C THR A 34 -41.72 34.87 -2.13
N ALA A 35 -42.03 35.60 -1.05
CA ALA A 35 -41.31 36.82 -0.66
C ALA A 35 -39.84 36.55 -0.23
N SER A 36 -39.58 35.40 0.40
CA SER A 36 -38.21 35.00 0.77
C SER A 36 -37.38 34.50 -0.42
N LEU A 37 -38.02 33.96 -1.46
CA LEU A 37 -37.36 33.56 -2.71
C LEU A 37 -37.10 34.73 -3.69
N SER A 38 -37.78 35.86 -3.52
CA SER A 38 -37.65 37.05 -4.39
C SER A 38 -36.81 38.18 -3.78
N SER A 39 -36.25 37.96 -2.59
CA SER A 39 -35.27 38.88 -2.01
C SER A 39 -33.91 38.72 -2.71
N PRO A 40 -33.32 39.79 -3.27
CA PRO A 40 -31.99 39.70 -3.86
C PRO A 40 -30.99 39.31 -2.75
N ALA A 41 -30.25 38.22 -2.98
CA ALA A 41 -29.19 37.80 -2.06
C ALA A 41 -28.22 38.98 -1.86
N PRO A 42 -27.76 39.24 -0.62
CA PRO A 42 -26.75 40.26 -0.39
C PRO A 42 -25.53 39.94 -1.25
N SER A 43 -25.08 40.92 -2.04
CA SER A 43 -23.86 40.76 -2.84
C SER A 43 -22.72 40.37 -1.90
N PRO A 44 -21.99 39.26 -2.16
CA PRO A 44 -20.89 38.88 -1.30
C PRO A 44 -19.88 40.03 -1.29
N THR A 45 -19.60 40.57 -0.11
CA THR A 45 -18.48 41.49 0.08
C THR A 45 -17.21 40.79 -0.41
N PRO A 46 -16.41 41.40 -1.32
CA PRO A 46 -15.17 40.80 -1.76
C PRO A 46 -14.28 40.59 -0.53
N VAL A 47 -14.06 39.34 -0.15
CA VAL A 47 -13.02 39.01 0.82
C VAL A 47 -11.69 39.31 0.12
N PRO A 48 -10.81 40.16 0.68
CA PRO A 48 -9.50 40.39 0.10
C PRO A 48 -8.81 39.04 -0.08
N PHE A 49 -8.32 38.76 -1.29
CA PHE A 49 -7.45 37.61 -1.50
C PHE A 49 -6.18 37.88 -0.69
N ILE A 50 -6.07 37.27 0.49
CA ILE A 50 -4.83 37.21 1.24
C ILE A 50 -4.09 36.01 0.65
N PRO A 51 -3.05 36.20 -0.19
CA PRO A 51 -2.26 35.07 -0.64
C PRO A 51 -1.72 34.36 0.61
N THR A 52 -2.06 33.09 0.76
CA THR A 52 -1.39 32.24 1.74
C THR A 52 0.11 32.33 1.46
N PRO A 53 0.95 32.60 2.47
CA PRO A 53 2.39 32.63 2.25
C PRO A 53 2.79 31.32 1.57
N MET A 54 3.45 31.42 0.42
CA MET A 54 3.93 30.23 -0.26
C MET A 54 4.85 29.48 0.72
N PRO A 55 4.64 28.17 0.95
CA PRO A 55 5.55 27.42 1.79
C PRO A 55 6.96 27.63 1.25
N THR A 56 7.89 27.99 2.13
CA THR A 56 9.31 28.13 1.76
C THR A 56 9.74 26.83 1.08
N PRO A 57 10.38 26.90 -0.10
CA PRO A 57 10.76 25.70 -0.82
C PRO A 57 11.65 24.84 0.09
N ARG A 58 11.23 23.59 0.35
CA ARG A 58 12.02 22.67 1.17
C ARG A 58 13.33 22.37 0.43
N PRO A 59 14.48 22.34 1.13
CA PRO A 59 15.72 21.87 0.53
C PRO A 59 15.51 20.48 -0.08
N VAL A 60 16.06 20.25 -1.26
CA VAL A 60 15.98 18.97 -1.97
C VAL A 60 17.34 18.28 -1.95
N LEU A 61 17.35 16.96 -1.73
CA LEU A 61 18.56 16.17 -1.89
C LEU A 61 18.99 16.23 -3.36
N THR A 62 20.19 16.74 -3.61
CA THR A 62 20.72 16.93 -4.97
C THR A 62 21.83 15.92 -5.25
N VAL A 63 21.60 15.05 -6.23
CA VAL A 63 22.60 14.07 -6.68
C VAL A 63 23.86 14.80 -7.15
N ARG A 64 25.01 14.45 -6.56
CA ARG A 64 26.33 14.91 -6.99
C ARG A 64 27.31 13.74 -7.01
N GLY A 65 28.10 13.63 -8.07
CA GLY A 65 29.06 12.55 -8.26
C GLY A 65 28.42 11.28 -8.84
N ALA A 66 29.16 10.18 -8.78
CA ALA A 66 28.68 8.88 -9.24
C ALA A 66 27.82 8.21 -8.16
N THR A 67 26.82 7.44 -8.60
CA THR A 67 26.08 6.53 -7.73
C THR A 67 27.00 5.40 -7.26
N PRO A 68 26.78 4.82 -6.06
CA PRO A 68 27.58 3.71 -5.58
C PRO A 68 27.48 2.49 -6.50
N ALA A 69 28.57 1.74 -6.62
CA ALA A 69 28.54 0.45 -7.29
C ALA A 69 27.92 -0.61 -6.36
N LEU A 70 26.86 -1.27 -6.85
CA LEU A 70 26.11 -2.29 -6.13
C LEU A 70 26.39 -3.69 -6.70
N SER A 71 26.15 -4.71 -5.89
CA SER A 71 26.07 -6.10 -6.31
C SER A 71 24.72 -6.42 -6.98
N ALA A 72 23.64 -5.75 -6.56
CA ALA A 72 22.32 -5.86 -7.17
C ALA A 72 22.33 -5.41 -8.65
N PRO A 73 21.77 -6.20 -9.58
CA PRO A 73 21.67 -5.82 -10.99
C PRO A 73 20.57 -4.77 -11.24
N ALA A 74 19.63 -4.58 -10.32
CA ALA A 74 18.66 -3.49 -10.37
C ALA A 74 18.42 -2.86 -8.99
N SER A 75 18.42 -1.52 -8.97
CA SER A 75 18.12 -0.73 -7.78
C SER A 75 17.41 0.57 -8.13
N PHE A 76 16.74 1.14 -7.13
CA PHE A 76 16.08 2.42 -7.22
C PHE A 76 16.09 3.10 -5.85
N LEU A 77 16.38 4.40 -5.79
CA LEU A 77 16.33 5.20 -4.56
C LEU A 77 15.60 6.52 -4.83
N VAL A 78 14.63 6.85 -3.98
CA VAL A 78 13.82 8.06 -4.04
C VAL A 78 13.86 8.82 -2.71
N ASP A 79 13.89 10.14 -2.80
CA ASP A 79 13.57 11.06 -1.71
C ASP A 79 12.04 11.13 -1.58
N MET A 80 11.48 10.53 -0.52
CA MET A 80 10.02 10.51 -0.30
C MET A 80 9.45 11.88 0.04
N ASP A 81 10.28 12.84 0.49
CA ASP A 81 9.81 14.19 0.86
C ASP A 81 9.49 15.02 -0.40
N THR A 82 10.15 14.71 -1.52
CA THR A 82 10.10 15.50 -2.75
C THR A 82 9.64 14.69 -3.98
N GLY A 83 9.73 13.37 -3.93
CA GLY A 83 9.55 12.47 -5.07
C GLY A 83 10.75 12.43 -6.01
N ASN A 84 11.87 13.07 -5.66
CA ASN A 84 13.06 13.10 -6.52
C ASN A 84 13.73 11.73 -6.56
N ILE A 85 13.96 11.23 -7.77
CA ILE A 85 14.77 10.03 -8.00
C ILE A 85 16.23 10.39 -7.75
N LEU A 86 16.84 9.73 -6.77
CA LEU A 86 18.25 9.91 -6.42
C LEU A 86 19.14 8.93 -7.17
N GLU A 87 18.68 7.69 -7.35
CA GLU A 87 19.42 6.61 -7.99
C GLU A 87 18.46 5.73 -8.80
N ASN A 88 18.90 5.28 -9.98
CA ASN A 88 18.16 4.38 -10.86
C ASN A 88 19.13 3.55 -11.72
N VAL A 89 19.42 2.33 -11.29
CA VAL A 89 20.21 1.33 -12.01
C VAL A 89 19.24 0.24 -12.45
N ASN A 90 19.00 0.17 -13.76
CA ASN A 90 18.04 -0.78 -14.36
C ASN A 90 16.66 -0.79 -13.66
N GLY A 91 16.22 0.34 -13.09
CA GLY A 91 15.07 0.38 -12.20
C GLY A 91 13.74 0.01 -12.89
N TYR A 92 13.68 0.07 -14.22
CA TYR A 92 12.51 -0.32 -15.01
C TYR A 92 12.62 -1.73 -15.62
N LYS A 93 13.68 -2.49 -15.31
CA LYS A 93 13.86 -3.86 -15.80
C LYS A 93 12.91 -4.81 -15.06
N PRO A 94 12.08 -5.59 -15.76
CA PRO A 94 11.29 -6.66 -15.14
C PRO A 94 12.18 -7.73 -14.52
N LEU A 95 11.97 -8.03 -13.25
CA LEU A 95 12.67 -9.04 -12.47
C LEU A 95 11.70 -9.74 -11.51
N PRO A 96 11.97 -11.00 -11.13
CA PRO A 96 11.24 -11.64 -10.04
C PRO A 96 11.44 -10.87 -8.72
N MET A 97 10.40 -10.82 -7.89
CA MET A 97 10.38 -9.97 -6.69
C MET A 97 10.30 -10.74 -5.37
N ALA A 98 10.14 -12.06 -5.45
CA ALA A 98 9.92 -12.93 -4.31
C ALA A 98 8.85 -12.38 -3.35
N SER A 99 9.03 -12.56 -2.04
CA SER A 99 8.08 -12.11 -1.01
C SER A 99 7.85 -10.59 -0.90
N THR A 100 8.57 -9.75 -1.65
CA THR A 100 8.21 -8.32 -1.70
C THR A 100 6.82 -8.10 -2.33
N THR A 101 6.31 -9.10 -3.07
CA THR A 101 4.91 -9.27 -3.50
C THR A 101 3.90 -8.95 -2.42
N LYS A 102 4.19 -9.37 -1.17
CA LYS A 102 3.28 -9.24 -0.03
C LYS A 102 2.96 -7.79 0.33
N ILE A 103 3.73 -6.81 -0.18
CA ILE A 103 3.39 -5.39 -0.06
C ILE A 103 2.04 -5.11 -0.75
N MET A 104 1.79 -5.67 -1.94
CA MET A 104 0.50 -5.52 -2.63
C MET A 104 -0.62 -6.24 -1.88
N THR A 105 -0.37 -7.46 -1.41
CA THR A 105 -1.32 -8.23 -0.59
C THR A 105 -1.74 -7.46 0.65
N ALA A 106 -0.77 -6.92 1.39
CA ALA A 106 -1.03 -6.08 2.57
C ALA A 106 -1.80 -4.81 2.21
N LEU A 107 -1.42 -4.14 1.12
CA LEU A 107 -2.09 -2.91 0.67
C LEU A 107 -3.58 -3.17 0.40
N ILE A 108 -3.91 -4.18 -0.40
CA ILE A 108 -5.30 -4.51 -0.75
C ILE A 108 -6.10 -4.90 0.49
N ALA A 109 -5.52 -5.72 1.36
CA ALA A 109 -6.15 -6.12 2.61
C ALA A 109 -6.47 -4.93 3.53
N ILE A 110 -5.54 -3.99 3.67
CA ILE A 110 -5.76 -2.79 4.49
C ILE A 110 -6.82 -1.86 3.88
N GLN A 111 -6.85 -1.71 2.56
CA GLN A 111 -7.80 -0.80 1.90
C GLN A 111 -9.20 -1.37 1.73
N SER A 112 -9.31 -2.69 1.55
CA SER A 112 -10.57 -3.35 1.18
C SER A 112 -11.21 -4.12 2.34
N GLY A 113 -10.40 -4.54 3.33
CA GLY A 113 -10.86 -5.34 4.45
C GLY A 113 -11.19 -4.52 5.70
N ASN A 114 -11.89 -5.16 6.64
CA ASN A 114 -12.04 -4.64 7.99
C ASN A 114 -10.94 -5.23 8.87
N LEU A 115 -10.03 -4.40 9.39
CA LEU A 115 -8.89 -4.84 10.20
C LEU A 115 -9.29 -5.67 11.44
N ASN A 116 -10.52 -5.50 11.95
CA ASN A 116 -11.03 -6.22 13.11
C ASN A 116 -11.88 -7.44 12.74
N GLN A 117 -12.05 -7.76 11.45
CA GLN A 117 -12.85 -8.90 11.04
C GLN A 117 -12.19 -10.21 11.48
N PRO A 118 -12.93 -11.13 12.14
CA PRO A 118 -12.42 -12.45 12.46
C PRO A 118 -12.36 -13.30 11.19
N ILE A 119 -11.25 -14.01 11.00
CA ILE A 119 -10.96 -14.88 9.88
C ILE A 119 -10.47 -16.21 10.46
N THR A 120 -11.19 -17.28 10.17
CA THR A 120 -10.82 -18.64 10.59
C THR A 120 -10.01 -19.30 9.49
N VAL A 121 -8.79 -19.72 9.83
CA VAL A 121 -7.91 -20.47 8.93
C VAL A 121 -8.55 -21.81 8.60
N THR A 122 -8.60 -22.16 7.33
CA THR A 122 -9.15 -23.41 6.82
C THR A 122 -8.03 -24.30 6.29
N GLN A 123 -8.28 -25.61 6.28
CA GLN A 123 -7.34 -26.56 5.66
C GLN A 123 -7.20 -26.32 4.15
N ALA A 124 -8.21 -25.74 3.50
CA ALA A 124 -8.20 -25.47 2.06
C ALA A 124 -7.16 -24.41 1.68
N GLU A 125 -6.98 -23.36 2.49
CA GLU A 125 -5.93 -22.36 2.29
C GLU A 125 -4.55 -22.98 2.55
N LEU A 126 -4.41 -23.73 3.65
CA LEU A 126 -3.13 -24.37 4.01
C LEU A 126 -2.67 -25.40 2.97
N ASN A 127 -3.60 -26.09 2.31
CA ASN A 127 -3.27 -27.04 1.23
C ASN A 127 -2.74 -26.35 -0.04
N GLN A 128 -2.92 -25.04 -0.19
CA GLN A 128 -2.35 -24.26 -1.30
C GLN A 128 -0.93 -23.78 -1.01
N VAL A 129 -0.45 -23.87 0.24
CA VAL A 129 0.89 -23.44 0.63
C VAL A 129 1.94 -24.38 0.01
N PRO A 130 2.88 -23.87 -0.82
CA PRO A 130 3.95 -24.70 -1.38
C PRO A 130 4.88 -25.27 -0.31
N THR A 131 5.53 -26.40 -0.59
CA THR A 131 6.39 -27.11 0.38
C THR A 131 7.57 -26.27 0.91
N ASP A 132 8.10 -25.37 0.07
CA ASP A 132 9.34 -24.61 0.35
C ASP A 132 9.03 -23.19 0.85
N ALA A 133 7.77 -22.96 1.25
CA ALA A 133 7.22 -21.68 1.61
C ALA A 133 7.69 -21.17 2.97
N SER A 134 7.78 -19.83 3.08
CA SER A 134 7.85 -19.20 4.40
C SER A 134 6.48 -19.31 5.07
N SER A 135 6.44 -19.49 6.38
CA SER A 135 5.19 -19.71 7.11
C SER A 135 5.15 -18.88 8.38
N ALA A 136 3.95 -18.41 8.72
CA ALA A 136 3.62 -17.83 10.01
C ALA A 136 3.14 -18.87 11.03
N ASP A 137 3.24 -20.16 10.69
CA ASP A 137 2.85 -21.32 11.50
C ASP A 137 1.35 -21.34 11.85
N LEU A 138 0.51 -20.87 10.91
CA LEU A 138 -0.93 -20.85 11.08
C LEU A 138 -1.52 -22.27 11.03
N VAL A 139 -2.48 -22.56 11.91
CA VAL A 139 -3.12 -23.87 11.98
C VAL A 139 -4.61 -23.80 11.64
N ALA A 140 -5.13 -24.79 10.91
CA ALA A 140 -6.55 -24.86 10.59
C ALA A 140 -7.43 -24.87 11.85
N GLY A 141 -8.51 -24.09 11.81
CA GLY A 141 -9.42 -23.84 12.93
C GLY A 141 -9.03 -22.64 13.80
N GLU A 142 -7.79 -22.12 13.69
CA GLU A 142 -7.41 -20.90 14.39
C GLU A 142 -8.14 -19.68 13.79
N THR A 143 -8.54 -18.74 14.62
CA THR A 143 -9.25 -17.53 14.21
C THR A 143 -8.47 -16.28 14.58
N PHE A 144 -8.09 -15.49 13.58
CA PHE A 144 -7.33 -14.25 13.73
C PHE A 144 -8.14 -13.05 13.24
N THR A 145 -7.83 -11.87 13.74
CA THR A 145 -8.24 -10.62 13.08
C THR A 145 -7.40 -10.39 11.82
N LEU A 146 -7.96 -9.72 10.80
CA LEU A 146 -7.17 -9.32 9.62
C LEU A 146 -5.92 -8.52 10.00
N LYS A 147 -6.02 -7.66 11.03
CA LYS A 147 -4.87 -6.97 11.63
C LYS A 147 -3.76 -7.94 12.03
N GLN A 148 -4.06 -9.01 12.75
CA GLN A 148 -3.07 -10.01 13.19
C GLN A 148 -2.47 -10.75 12.00
N LEU A 149 -3.28 -11.12 11.01
CA LEU A 149 -2.79 -11.76 9.78
C LEU A 149 -1.85 -10.85 8.98
N LEU A 150 -2.02 -9.53 9.02
CA LEU A 150 -1.07 -8.60 8.39
C LEU A 150 0.30 -8.59 9.07
N TYR A 151 0.38 -8.83 10.39
CA TYR A 151 1.67 -9.06 11.06
C TYR A 151 2.26 -10.43 10.66
N ALA A 152 1.43 -11.48 10.62
CA ALA A 152 1.82 -12.81 10.15
C ALA A 152 2.34 -12.81 8.69
N LEU A 153 1.77 -11.95 7.85
CA LEU A 153 2.18 -11.76 6.46
C LEU A 153 3.53 -11.04 6.36
N MET A 154 3.69 -9.92 7.07
CA MET A 154 4.80 -9.00 6.82
C MET A 154 6.07 -9.33 7.61
N LEU A 155 5.96 -9.84 8.84
CA LEU A 155 7.12 -10.07 9.71
C LEU A 155 7.86 -11.36 9.33
N PRO A 156 7.28 -12.57 9.50
CA PRO A 156 7.95 -13.83 9.18
C PRO A 156 7.83 -14.17 7.70
N SER A 157 7.20 -13.30 6.90
CA SER A 157 6.94 -13.52 5.48
C SER A 157 5.98 -14.69 5.18
N GLY A 158 4.97 -14.93 6.04
CA GLY A 158 4.09 -16.10 5.94
C GLY A 158 3.29 -16.18 4.64
N ASP A 159 3.48 -17.26 3.89
CA ASP A 159 2.76 -17.58 2.66
C ASP A 159 1.36 -18.15 2.98
N ASP A 160 1.25 -18.89 4.09
CA ASP A 160 -0.01 -19.27 4.71
C ASP A 160 -0.89 -18.05 5.02
N ALA A 161 -0.31 -17.02 5.65
CA ALA A 161 -1.02 -15.77 5.90
C ALA A 161 -1.43 -15.05 4.61
N ALA A 162 -0.60 -15.09 3.56
CA ALA A 162 -0.94 -14.51 2.27
C ALA A 162 -2.15 -15.18 1.62
N LEU A 163 -2.22 -16.52 1.66
CA LEU A 163 -3.33 -17.28 1.10
C LEU A 163 -4.62 -17.10 1.91
N VAL A 164 -4.54 -17.10 3.25
CA VAL A 164 -5.69 -16.82 4.13
C VAL A 164 -6.22 -15.40 3.91
N ILE A 165 -5.35 -14.41 3.77
CA ILE A 165 -5.76 -13.03 3.46
C ILE A 165 -6.40 -12.97 2.07
N ALA A 166 -5.82 -13.64 1.08
CA ALA A 166 -6.33 -13.64 -0.28
C ALA A 166 -7.74 -14.23 -0.36
N ASP A 167 -7.98 -15.36 0.30
CA ASP A 167 -9.31 -15.98 0.39
C ASP A 167 -10.29 -15.08 1.15
N ALA A 168 -9.91 -14.58 2.33
CA ALA A 168 -10.81 -13.78 3.17
C ALA A 168 -11.20 -12.42 2.56
N VAL A 169 -10.29 -11.79 1.81
CA VAL A 169 -10.51 -10.44 1.21
C VAL A 169 -10.98 -10.53 -0.24
N GLY A 170 -10.45 -11.48 -1.02
CA GLY A 170 -10.81 -11.69 -2.42
C GLY A 170 -11.96 -12.69 -2.62
N GLY A 171 -12.32 -13.47 -1.60
CA GLY A 171 -13.25 -14.59 -1.71
C GLY A 171 -12.68 -15.86 -2.34
N ASN A 172 -11.47 -15.78 -2.91
CA ASN A 172 -10.57 -16.86 -3.31
C ASN A 172 -9.26 -16.26 -3.86
N THR A 173 -8.21 -17.09 -3.96
CA THR A 173 -6.88 -16.70 -4.44
C THR A 173 -6.90 -16.11 -5.86
N ASP A 174 -7.60 -16.73 -6.82
CA ASP A 174 -7.62 -16.28 -8.22
C ASP A 174 -8.23 -14.89 -8.38
N HIS A 175 -9.34 -14.64 -7.68
CA HIS A 175 -9.97 -13.32 -7.67
C HIS A 175 -9.08 -12.30 -6.95
N PHE A 176 -8.40 -12.68 -5.87
CA PHE A 176 -7.46 -11.79 -5.22
C PHE A 176 -6.28 -11.41 -6.14
N VAL A 177 -5.72 -12.34 -6.90
CA VAL A 177 -4.69 -12.06 -7.91
C VAL A 177 -5.21 -11.12 -9.00
N THR A 178 -6.47 -11.27 -9.42
CA THR A 178 -7.13 -10.31 -10.31
C THR A 178 -7.16 -8.90 -9.70
N LEU A 179 -7.48 -8.77 -8.41
CA LEU A 179 -7.43 -7.49 -7.70
C LEU A 179 -6.00 -6.93 -7.63
N MET A 180 -4.98 -7.77 -7.41
CA MET A 180 -3.57 -7.35 -7.40
C MET A 180 -3.16 -6.68 -8.72
N ASN A 181 -3.51 -7.29 -9.86
CA ASN A 181 -3.22 -6.72 -11.17
C ASN A 181 -4.04 -5.46 -11.47
N LEU A 182 -5.30 -5.39 -11.03
CA LEU A 182 -6.10 -4.16 -11.13
C LEU A 182 -5.50 -3.01 -10.30
N PHE A 183 -4.95 -3.31 -9.12
CA PHE A 183 -4.23 -2.32 -8.32
C PHE A 183 -2.92 -1.89 -8.98
N ALA A 184 -2.18 -2.81 -9.59
CA ALA A 184 -0.98 -2.50 -10.35
C ALA A 184 -1.29 -1.48 -11.48
N GLU A 185 -2.34 -1.72 -12.26
CA GLU A 185 -2.81 -0.80 -13.30
C GLU A 185 -3.19 0.57 -12.73
N ARG A 186 -3.99 0.60 -11.65
CA ARG A 186 -4.44 1.85 -11.00
C ARG A 186 -3.31 2.67 -10.42
N LEU A 187 -2.25 2.02 -9.95
CA LEU A 187 -1.06 2.66 -9.41
C LEU A 187 -0.02 2.97 -10.49
N HIS A 188 -0.29 2.60 -11.75
CA HIS A 188 0.59 2.79 -12.90
C HIS A 188 1.92 2.02 -12.75
N LEU A 189 1.85 0.78 -12.26
CA LEU A 189 2.98 -0.14 -12.11
C LEU A 189 3.15 -0.95 -13.41
N PHE A 190 3.72 -0.31 -14.43
CA PHE A 190 3.66 -0.82 -15.81
C PHE A 190 4.60 -2.00 -16.11
N GLN A 191 5.53 -2.30 -15.21
CA GLN A 191 6.45 -3.42 -15.28
C GLN A 191 6.20 -4.38 -14.10
N THR A 192 4.93 -4.54 -13.70
CA THR A 192 4.51 -5.43 -12.62
C THR A 192 3.35 -6.31 -13.08
N HIS A 193 3.44 -7.60 -12.78
CA HIS A 193 2.35 -8.56 -12.92
C HIS A 193 2.41 -9.58 -11.79
N TYR A 194 1.24 -9.97 -11.28
CA TYR A 194 1.08 -10.90 -10.18
C TYR A 194 0.35 -12.17 -10.65
N ASP A 195 0.91 -13.34 -10.30
CA ASP A 195 0.22 -14.64 -10.44
C ASP A 195 -0.22 -15.24 -9.10
N ASN A 196 0.26 -14.70 -7.98
CA ASN A 196 -0.03 -15.22 -6.64
C ASN A 196 0.18 -14.14 -5.56
N PRO A 197 -0.35 -14.30 -4.33
CA PRO A 197 -0.29 -13.27 -3.29
C PRO A 197 1.00 -13.29 -2.44
N HIS A 198 1.90 -14.25 -2.66
CA HIS A 198 3.03 -14.50 -1.77
C HIS A 198 4.40 -14.29 -2.42
N GLY A 199 4.51 -14.42 -3.74
CA GLY A 199 5.73 -14.22 -4.51
C GLY A 199 6.63 -15.45 -4.64
N LEU A 200 6.11 -16.66 -4.41
CA LEU A 200 6.85 -17.86 -4.79
C LEU A 200 6.60 -18.09 -6.27
N ASN A 201 7.64 -17.96 -7.10
CA ASN A 201 7.55 -18.33 -8.50
C ASN A 201 7.73 -19.84 -8.61
N LEU A 202 6.84 -20.50 -9.35
CA LEU A 202 7.10 -21.88 -9.79
C LEU A 202 8.23 -21.86 -10.81
N ALA A 203 9.07 -22.89 -10.83
CA ALA A 203 10.20 -22.96 -11.76
C ALA A 203 9.73 -22.77 -13.22
N GLY A 204 10.27 -21.76 -13.90
CA GLY A 204 9.91 -21.42 -15.28
C GLY A 204 8.75 -20.41 -15.43
N ASP A 205 8.12 -19.98 -14.34
CA ASP A 205 7.12 -18.93 -14.37
C ASP A 205 7.78 -17.55 -14.51
N GLN A 206 7.50 -16.90 -15.66
CA GLN A 206 7.96 -15.55 -15.98
C GLN A 206 6.85 -14.50 -15.92
N ASN A 207 5.61 -14.88 -15.58
CA ASN A 207 4.52 -13.93 -15.48
C ASN A 207 4.52 -13.21 -14.12
N HIS A 208 5.16 -13.74 -13.08
CA HIS A 208 5.23 -13.09 -11.78
C HIS A 208 6.49 -12.21 -11.66
N TYR A 209 6.35 -10.89 -11.84
CA TYR A 209 7.48 -9.95 -11.87
C TYR A 209 7.12 -8.54 -11.41
N THR A 210 8.16 -7.74 -11.14
CA THR A 210 8.07 -6.28 -10.94
C THR A 210 9.30 -5.60 -11.54
N SER A 211 9.34 -4.27 -11.50
CA SER A 211 10.58 -3.49 -11.60
C SER A 211 10.91 -2.83 -10.26
N ALA A 212 12.18 -2.43 -10.05
CA ALA A 212 12.57 -1.75 -8.81
C ALA A 212 11.85 -0.39 -8.65
N ALA A 213 11.61 0.32 -9.75
CA ALA A 213 10.86 1.57 -9.77
C ALA A 213 9.39 1.37 -9.41
N ASP A 214 8.73 0.35 -9.97
CA ASP A 214 7.32 0.06 -9.65
C ASP A 214 7.15 -0.43 -8.21
N LEU A 215 8.06 -1.29 -7.75
CA LEU A 215 8.04 -1.75 -6.36
C LEU A 215 8.30 -0.60 -5.39
N ALA A 216 9.19 0.34 -5.74
CA ALA A 216 9.42 1.55 -4.95
C ALA A 216 8.16 2.43 -4.90
N ARG A 217 7.47 2.61 -6.03
CA ARG A 217 6.22 3.36 -6.11
C ARG A 217 5.09 2.73 -5.29
N LEU A 218 4.94 1.41 -5.37
CA LEU A 218 3.99 0.66 -4.55
C LEU A 218 4.30 0.83 -3.06
N ALA A 219 5.57 0.68 -2.68
CA ALA A 219 6.04 0.81 -1.31
C ALA A 219 5.83 2.24 -0.78
N GLU A 220 6.11 3.27 -1.59
CA GLU A 220 5.88 4.68 -1.22
C GLU A 220 4.40 4.93 -0.94
N TYR A 221 3.51 4.42 -1.81
CA TYR A 221 2.07 4.53 -1.61
C TYR A 221 1.61 3.80 -0.33
N ALA A 222 2.09 2.58 -0.11
CA ALA A 222 1.77 1.80 1.08
C ALA A 222 2.26 2.46 2.37
N MET A 223 3.47 3.04 2.38
CA MET A 223 4.06 3.72 3.53
C MET A 223 3.29 4.99 3.96
N ARG A 224 2.47 5.58 3.09
CA ARG A 224 1.57 6.68 3.45
C ARG A 224 0.38 6.23 4.31
N ILE A 225 0.14 4.92 4.41
CA ILE A 225 -0.91 4.35 5.25
C ILE A 225 -0.32 4.09 6.65
N PRO A 226 -0.76 4.80 7.71
CA PRO A 226 -0.11 4.73 9.03
C PRO A 226 -0.03 3.31 9.59
N PHE A 227 -1.07 2.50 9.36
CA PHE A 227 -1.09 1.13 9.84
C PHE A 227 -0.10 0.21 9.09
N PHE A 228 0.09 0.41 7.78
CA PHE A 228 1.10 -0.34 7.02
C PHE A 228 2.51 0.00 7.53
N ALA A 229 2.82 1.30 7.68
CA ALA A 229 4.09 1.78 8.22
C ALA A 229 4.38 1.20 9.61
N GLN A 230 3.36 1.15 10.48
CA GLN A 230 3.46 0.52 11.80
C GLN A 230 3.82 -0.97 11.71
N VAL A 231 3.14 -1.74 10.85
CA VAL A 231 3.37 -3.18 10.71
C VAL A 231 4.81 -3.45 10.25
N VAL A 232 5.27 -2.76 9.21
CA VAL A 232 6.59 -3.04 8.62
C VAL A 232 7.77 -2.51 9.45
N GLN A 233 7.51 -1.61 10.40
CA GLN A 233 8.49 -1.15 11.39
C GLN A 233 8.59 -2.09 12.61
N THR A 234 7.68 -3.05 12.76
CA THR A 234 7.67 -3.93 13.93
C THR A 234 8.73 -5.02 13.83
N GLU A 235 9.65 -5.06 14.79
CA GLU A 235 10.70 -6.09 14.87
C GLU A 235 10.17 -7.44 15.33
N ILE A 236 9.33 -7.43 16.38
CA ILE A 236 8.75 -8.63 16.98
C ILE A 236 7.29 -8.35 17.33
N TYR A 237 6.40 -9.24 16.90
CA TYR A 237 4.99 -9.23 17.28
C TYR A 237 4.67 -10.46 18.14
N ASN A 238 4.47 -10.24 19.44
CA ASN A 238 4.02 -11.27 20.36
C ASN A 238 2.49 -11.24 20.45
N LEU A 239 1.85 -12.33 20.03
CA LEU A 239 0.42 -12.50 20.05
C LEU A 239 0.03 -13.54 21.12
N PRO A 240 -0.54 -13.11 22.27
CA PRO A 240 -0.97 -14.04 23.32
C PRO A 240 -2.06 -15.00 22.85
N ALA A 241 -2.13 -16.18 23.46
CA ALA A 241 -3.19 -17.15 23.18
C ALA A 241 -4.57 -16.58 23.53
N THR A 242 -5.58 -16.98 22.75
CA THR A 242 -7.00 -16.68 23.01
C THR A 242 -7.82 -17.97 22.90
N ALA A 243 -9.14 -17.89 23.05
CA ALA A 243 -10.01 -19.02 22.74
C ALA A 243 -9.98 -19.40 21.24
N GLY A 244 -9.56 -18.48 20.36
CA GLY A 244 -9.57 -18.68 18.90
C GLY A 244 -8.24 -19.17 18.32
N HIS A 245 -7.11 -18.98 18.99
CA HIS A 245 -5.79 -19.38 18.48
C HIS A 245 -4.78 -19.53 19.62
N ARG A 246 -3.72 -20.30 19.41
CA ARG A 246 -2.61 -20.41 20.38
C ARG A 246 -1.76 -19.14 20.40
N ALA A 247 -0.76 -19.09 21.28
CA ALA A 247 0.18 -17.98 21.28
C ALA A 247 1.09 -18.07 20.03
N HIS A 248 1.35 -16.92 19.42
CA HIS A 248 2.24 -16.77 18.27
C HIS A 248 3.31 -15.72 18.57
N LYS A 249 4.49 -15.91 18.01
CA LYS A 249 5.58 -14.92 18.02
C LYS A 249 6.13 -14.84 16.61
N TRP A 250 6.05 -13.67 16.02
CA TRP A 250 6.55 -13.42 14.68
C TRP A 250 7.66 -12.39 14.74
N ASP A 251 8.80 -12.73 14.17
CA ASP A 251 9.98 -11.88 14.08
C ASP A 251 10.12 -11.39 12.64
N THR A 252 10.55 -10.15 12.46
CA THR A 252 10.81 -9.58 11.13
C THR A 252 11.96 -10.31 10.44
N THR A 253 11.81 -10.59 9.16
CA THR A 253 12.90 -11.07 8.30
C THR A 253 13.88 -9.95 7.92
N ASN A 254 13.54 -8.68 8.16
CA ASN A 254 14.39 -7.53 7.84
C ASN A 254 15.40 -7.23 8.96
N THR A 255 16.57 -7.85 8.87
CA THR A 255 17.71 -7.68 9.80
C THR A 255 18.20 -6.24 9.90
N LEU A 256 17.93 -5.39 8.91
CA LEU A 256 18.34 -4.00 8.94
C LEU A 256 17.49 -3.12 9.85
N LEU A 257 16.27 -3.54 10.23
CA LEU A 257 15.49 -2.84 11.26
C LEU A 257 16.26 -2.75 12.58
N ILE A 258 17.02 -3.81 12.89
CA ILE A 258 17.78 -3.93 14.14
C ILE A 258 19.17 -3.31 13.99
N SER A 259 19.80 -3.49 12.81
CA SER A 259 21.23 -3.18 12.62
C SER A 259 21.52 -1.82 11.96
N TYR A 260 20.55 -1.18 11.30
CA TYR A 260 20.74 0.12 10.67
C TYR A 260 19.94 1.23 11.37
N PRO A 261 20.60 2.23 11.98
CA PRO A 261 19.91 3.33 12.65
C PRO A 261 18.97 4.10 11.71
N GLY A 262 17.73 4.27 12.12
CA GLY A 262 16.71 4.99 11.33
C GLY A 262 16.01 4.14 10.28
N MET A 263 16.29 2.84 10.18
CA MET A 263 15.53 1.94 9.31
C MET A 263 14.05 1.92 9.72
N ALA A 264 13.16 1.95 8.72
CA ALA A 264 11.72 2.09 8.88
C ALA A 264 10.91 1.05 8.09
N GLY A 265 11.53 -0.06 7.69
CA GLY A 265 10.90 -1.15 6.93
C GLY A 265 11.71 -1.57 5.70
N ILE A 266 11.13 -2.20 4.68
CA ILE A 266 9.71 -2.53 4.50
C ILE A 266 9.52 -4.04 4.40
N LYS A 267 10.08 -4.70 3.38
CA LYS A 267 9.87 -6.13 3.19
C LYS A 267 11.00 -6.80 2.41
N THR A 268 11.53 -7.87 2.96
CA THR A 268 12.48 -8.76 2.27
C THR A 268 11.75 -9.73 1.34
N GLY A 269 12.47 -10.22 0.33
CA GLY A 269 12.10 -11.40 -0.44
C GLY A 269 13.33 -12.21 -0.83
N HIS A 270 13.17 -13.53 -0.93
CA HIS A 270 14.18 -14.42 -1.48
C HIS A 270 13.51 -15.64 -2.13
N THR A 271 13.97 -15.97 -3.33
CA THR A 271 13.83 -17.28 -3.97
C THR A 271 15.08 -17.50 -4.82
N ASP A 272 15.38 -18.74 -5.20
CA ASP A 272 16.53 -19.04 -6.07
C ASP A 272 16.46 -18.28 -7.40
N ALA A 273 15.25 -18.00 -7.91
CA ALA A 273 15.05 -17.27 -9.16
C ALA A 273 15.11 -15.73 -9.02
N ALA A 274 14.77 -15.20 -7.84
CA ALA A 274 14.72 -13.76 -7.59
C ALA A 274 15.99 -13.19 -6.96
N GLY A 275 16.88 -14.06 -6.48
CA GLY A 275 17.97 -13.66 -5.60
C GLY A 275 17.43 -13.03 -4.30
N TRP A 276 18.22 -12.14 -3.70
CA TRP A 276 17.86 -11.44 -2.48
C TRP A 276 17.29 -10.07 -2.79
N CYS A 277 16.00 -9.88 -2.49
CA CYS A 277 15.28 -8.63 -2.74
C CYS A 277 14.97 -7.90 -1.43
N LEU A 278 14.91 -6.57 -1.48
CA LEU A 278 14.39 -5.75 -0.38
C LEU A 278 13.82 -4.44 -0.89
N ALA A 279 12.58 -4.15 -0.51
CA ALA A 279 12.07 -2.79 -0.44
C ALA A 279 12.35 -2.25 0.97
N PHE A 280 12.98 -1.08 1.07
CA PHE A 280 13.42 -0.48 2.33
C PHE A 280 13.04 0.99 2.40
N ALA A 281 12.89 1.48 3.62
CA ALA A 281 12.76 2.91 3.90
C ALA A 281 13.57 3.25 5.14
N ALA A 282 14.15 4.44 5.19
CA ALA A 282 14.86 4.92 6.36
C ALA A 282 14.65 6.42 6.57
N ILE A 283 14.83 6.85 7.81
CA ILE A 283 14.62 8.22 8.25
C ILE A 283 15.88 8.70 8.98
N GLN A 284 16.47 9.79 8.50
CA GLN A 284 17.60 10.43 9.15
C GLN A 284 17.42 11.94 9.18
N ALA A 285 17.52 12.54 10.37
CA ALA A 285 17.36 13.99 10.58
C ALA A 285 16.08 14.60 9.96
N GLY A 286 14.99 13.82 9.90
CA GLY A 286 13.71 14.24 9.33
C GLY A 286 13.58 14.07 7.81
N HIS A 287 14.59 13.53 7.13
CA HIS A 287 14.55 13.17 5.72
C HIS A 287 14.18 11.71 5.53
N HIS A 288 13.35 11.43 4.53
CA HIS A 288 12.80 10.10 4.27
C HIS A 288 13.32 9.57 2.93
N LEU A 289 14.08 8.49 2.98
CA LEU A 289 14.52 7.77 1.80
C LEU A 289 13.79 6.44 1.68
N LEU A 290 13.42 6.08 0.46
CA LEU A 290 12.87 4.78 0.13
C LEU A 290 13.60 4.22 -1.08
N GLY A 291 13.87 2.92 -1.06
CA GLY A 291 14.50 2.29 -2.19
C GLY A 291 14.18 0.80 -2.30
N VAL A 292 14.67 0.24 -3.39
CA VAL A 292 14.53 -1.17 -3.71
C VAL A 292 15.87 -1.67 -4.25
N VAL A 293 16.27 -2.86 -3.83
CA VAL A 293 17.28 -3.69 -4.51
C VAL A 293 16.63 -5.02 -4.90
N LEU A 294 16.89 -5.48 -6.13
CA LEU A 294 16.42 -6.75 -6.66
C LEU A 294 17.61 -7.60 -7.10
N ASP A 295 17.52 -8.91 -6.85
CA ASP A 295 18.49 -9.91 -7.32
C ASP A 295 19.93 -9.73 -6.80
N ASP A 296 20.07 -9.35 -5.52
CA ASP A 296 21.36 -9.46 -4.85
C ASP A 296 21.78 -10.94 -4.71
N PRO A 297 23.07 -11.27 -4.82
CA PRO A 297 23.52 -12.66 -4.82
C PRO A 297 23.47 -13.32 -3.44
N THR A 298 23.54 -12.55 -2.35
CA THR A 298 23.45 -13.07 -0.97
C THR A 298 22.79 -12.05 -0.06
N GLN A 299 22.23 -12.50 1.07
CA GLN A 299 21.70 -11.60 2.10
C GLN A 299 22.72 -10.57 2.57
N ALA A 300 23.98 -10.97 2.77
CA ALA A 300 25.03 -10.07 3.22
C ALA A 300 25.37 -8.99 2.18
N LYS A 301 25.27 -9.32 0.88
CA LYS A 301 25.43 -8.34 -0.20
C LYS A 301 24.24 -7.39 -0.27
N ARG A 302 23.02 -7.92 -0.17
CA ARG A 302 21.78 -7.14 -0.06
C ARG A 302 21.86 -6.12 1.07
N ASP A 303 22.20 -6.57 2.28
CA ASP A 303 22.31 -5.69 3.45
C ASP A 303 23.40 -4.63 3.25
N LYS A 304 24.54 -4.99 2.63
CA LYS A 304 25.60 -4.04 2.29
C LYS A 304 25.17 -3.01 1.25
N ASP A 305 24.49 -3.42 0.19
CA ASP A 305 24.08 -2.54 -0.89
C ASP A 305 23.03 -1.53 -0.39
N VAL A 306 22.07 -1.99 0.40
CA VAL A 306 21.04 -1.13 1.02
C VAL A 306 21.68 -0.10 1.95
N THR A 307 22.58 -0.53 2.84
CA THR A 307 23.27 0.41 3.75
C THR A 307 24.18 1.38 3.00
N THR A 308 24.81 0.94 1.89
CA THR A 308 25.60 1.81 1.02
C THR A 308 24.73 2.87 0.33
N LEU A 309 23.57 2.48 -0.22
CA LEU A 309 22.62 3.40 -0.84
C LEU A 309 22.07 4.42 0.15
N LEU A 310 21.66 3.98 1.34
CA LEU A 310 21.13 4.88 2.37
C LEU A 310 22.18 5.86 2.86
N ASN A 311 23.39 5.38 3.18
CA ASN A 311 24.49 6.26 3.61
C ASN A 311 24.86 7.28 2.53
N TRP A 312 24.88 6.86 1.27
CA TRP A 312 25.11 7.76 0.14
C TRP A 312 23.99 8.79 -0.02
N GLY A 313 22.73 8.35 0.01
CA GLY A 313 21.56 9.21 -0.15
C GLY A 313 21.45 10.27 0.94
N PHE A 314 21.66 9.89 2.21
CA PHE A 314 21.65 10.84 3.33
C PHE A 314 22.87 11.76 3.37
N ALA A 315 23.96 11.41 2.69
CA ALA A 315 25.14 12.27 2.53
C ALA A 315 25.02 13.26 1.36
N LEU A 316 23.97 13.18 0.54
CA LEU A 316 23.77 14.11 -0.57
C LEU A 316 23.55 15.55 -0.04
N PRO A 317 24.09 16.57 -0.74
CA PRO A 317 23.90 17.95 -0.35
C PRO A 317 22.43 18.36 -0.49
N MET A 318 21.92 19.02 0.53
CA MET A 318 20.64 19.71 0.49
C MET A 318 20.82 21.08 -0.15
N LEU A 319 20.17 21.31 -1.29
CA LEU A 319 20.20 22.59 -1.99
C LEU A 319 18.78 23.15 -2.11
N PRO A 320 18.63 24.47 -2.25
CA PRO A 320 17.34 25.04 -2.64
C PRO A 320 16.86 24.39 -3.94
N PRO A 321 15.57 24.08 -4.09
CA PRO A 321 15.06 23.55 -5.36
C PRO A 321 15.40 24.55 -6.46
N PHE A 322 15.98 24.05 -7.56
CA PHE A 322 16.28 24.89 -8.71
C PHE A 322 14.99 25.60 -9.14
N ARG A 323 15.02 26.94 -9.18
CA ARG A 323 14.00 27.68 -9.91
C ARG A 323 14.22 27.34 -11.38
N GLN A 324 13.38 26.45 -11.92
CA GLN A 324 13.23 26.29 -13.37
C GLN A 324 12.52 27.51 -13.94
#